data_AF-A0A227J1U7-F1
#
_entry.id   AF-A0A227J1U7-F1
#
_cell.length_a   1.000
_cell.length_b   1.000
_cell.length_c   1.000
_cell.angle_alpha   90.00
_cell.angle_beta   90.00
_cell.angle_gamma   90.00
#
_symmetry.space_group_name_H-M   'P 1'
#
loop_
_entity.id
_entity.type
_entity.pdbx_description
1 polymer ?
#
loop_
_entity_poly.entity_id
_entity_poly.type
_entity_poly.pdbx_seq_one_letter_code
_entity_poly.pdbx_strand_id
1 'polypeptide(L)'
;KYAHYFHPMIEGLSAPLDITTPLAHRYGVIFRKTELEGSELKYTLDHSSYFYFLKPDGTLITKVPHTLTPAPIVEAISKLTTKEGSNEG
;
A
#
# COMPACT_ATOMS: atom_id res chain seq x y z
N LYS A 1 -3.13 -16.54 -1.00
CA LYS A 1 -4.44 -17.19 -0.68
C LYS A 1 -5.56 -16.17 -0.41
N TYR A 2 -5.33 -15.08 0.34
CA TYR A 2 -6.36 -14.05 0.58
C TYR A 2 -6.68 -13.16 -0.64
N ALA A 3 -5.66 -12.75 -1.39
CA ALA A 3 -5.82 -11.84 -2.55
C ALA A 3 -6.79 -12.34 -3.63
N HIS A 4 -6.98 -13.66 -3.77
CA HIS A 4 -7.86 -14.24 -4.78
C HIS A 4 -9.36 -13.94 -4.59
N TYR A 5 -9.76 -13.42 -3.42
CA TYR A 5 -11.13 -12.93 -3.20
C TYR A 5 -11.38 -11.54 -3.80
N PHE A 6 -10.35 -10.91 -4.38
CA PHE A 6 -10.41 -9.59 -5.01
C PHE A 6 -10.14 -9.68 -6.51
N HIS A 7 -10.05 -8.52 -7.18
CA HIS A 7 -9.79 -8.45 -8.62
C HIS A 7 -8.50 -9.22 -9.00
N PRO A 8 -8.49 -10.01 -10.08
CA PRO A 8 -7.37 -10.89 -10.42
C PRO A 8 -6.03 -10.19 -10.68
N MET A 9 -6.03 -8.87 -10.92
CA MET A 9 -4.81 -8.07 -11.05
C MET A 9 -4.20 -7.65 -9.69
N ILE A 10 -4.82 -7.98 -8.56
CA ILE A 10 -4.27 -7.71 -7.23
C ILE A 10 -3.41 -8.90 -6.79
N GLU A 11 -2.12 -8.65 -6.65
CA GLU A 11 -1.16 -9.63 -6.15
C GLU A 11 -0.91 -9.44 -4.64
N GLY A 12 -1.07 -10.50 -3.87
CA GLY A 12 -0.77 -10.49 -2.44
C GLY A 12 0.63 -11.01 -2.17
N LEU A 13 1.47 -10.19 -1.51
CA LEU A 13 2.85 -10.53 -1.17
C LEU A 13 3.02 -10.72 0.34
N SER A 14 3.94 -11.59 0.72
CA SER A 14 4.38 -11.77 2.11
C SER A 14 5.85 -12.15 2.11
N ALA A 15 6.59 -11.68 3.11
CA ALA A 15 7.98 -12.02 3.32
C ALA A 15 8.31 -11.95 4.83
N PRO A 16 9.44 -12.53 5.26
CA PRO A 16 9.86 -12.44 6.66
C PRO A 16 10.10 -10.99 7.14
N LEU A 17 10.20 -10.80 8.45
CA LEU A 17 10.21 -9.47 9.07
C LEU A 17 11.46 -8.64 8.71
N ASP A 18 12.60 -9.31 8.56
CA ASP A 18 13.87 -8.72 8.11
C ASP A 18 13.82 -8.19 6.67
N ILE A 19 12.96 -8.76 5.82
CA ILE A 19 12.70 -8.28 4.46
C ILE A 19 11.64 -7.17 4.43
N THR A 20 10.57 -7.32 5.21
CA THR A 20 9.43 -6.37 5.17
C THR A 20 9.68 -5.08 5.93
N THR A 21 10.47 -5.10 7.02
CA THR A 21 10.75 -3.90 7.83
C THR A 21 11.49 -2.81 7.05
N PRO A 22 12.57 -3.10 6.29
CA PRO A 22 13.22 -2.10 5.45
C PRO A 22 12.29 -1.50 4.38
N LEU A 23 11.39 -2.32 3.82
CA LEU A 23 10.40 -1.86 2.84
C LEU A 23 9.40 -0.90 3.47
N ALA A 24 8.89 -1.24 4.67
CA ALA A 24 7.99 -0.38 5.43
C ALA A 24 8.66 0.96 5.74
N HIS A 25 9.91 0.95 6.23
CA HIS A 25 10.67 2.18 6.49
C HIS A 25 10.89 3.01 5.22
N ARG A 26 11.26 2.38 4.10
CA ARG A 26 11.49 3.06 2.81
C ARG A 26 10.28 3.89 2.37
N TYR A 27 9.07 3.38 2.58
CA TYR A 27 7.84 4.05 2.17
C TYR A 27 7.11 4.77 3.33
N GLY A 28 7.71 4.81 4.53
CA GLY A 28 7.11 5.46 5.70
C GLY A 28 5.86 4.76 6.24
N VAL A 29 5.72 3.45 6.00
CA VAL A 29 4.67 2.62 6.60
C VAL A 29 5.00 2.40 8.07
N ILE A 30 4.04 2.66 8.94
CA ILE A 30 4.13 2.35 10.36
C ILE A 30 3.25 1.14 10.63
N PHE A 31 3.77 0.14 11.32
CA PHE A 31 2.99 -0.99 11.82
C PHE A 31 3.33 -1.26 13.28
N ARG A 32 2.35 -1.74 14.05
CA ARG A 32 2.53 -2.03 15.47
C ARG A 32 1.74 -3.27 15.85
N LYS A 33 2.43 -4.23 16.46
CA LYS A 33 1.78 -5.35 17.12
C LYS A 33 1.17 -4.85 18.44
N THR A 34 -0.12 -5.07 18.62
CA THR A 34 -0.87 -4.68 19.82
C THR A 34 -1.40 -5.96 20.45
N GLU A 35 -0.92 -6.30 21.64
CA GLU A 35 -1.41 -7.48 22.38
C GLU A 35 -2.85 -7.23 22.85
N LEU A 36 -3.66 -8.29 22.82
CA LEU A 36 -5.05 -8.29 23.24
C LEU A 36 -5.22 -9.33 24.36
N GLU A 37 -4.95 -8.91 25.59
CA GLU A 37 -5.08 -9.78 26.76
C GLU A 37 -6.50 -10.35 26.87
N GLY A 38 -6.61 -11.67 27.06
CA GLY A 38 -7.90 -12.37 27.16
C GLY A 38 -8.65 -12.54 25.84
N SER A 39 -8.09 -12.13 24.69
CA SER A 39 -8.67 -12.38 23.36
C SER A 39 -8.15 -13.67 22.73
N GLU A 40 -9.03 -14.43 22.08
CA GLU A 40 -8.64 -15.58 21.25
C GLU A 40 -7.68 -15.19 20.11
N LEU A 41 -7.76 -13.94 19.63
CA LEU A 41 -6.87 -13.42 18.59
C LEU A 41 -5.44 -13.20 19.09
N LYS A 42 -5.25 -13.06 20.41
CA LYS A 42 -3.99 -12.75 21.13
C LYS A 42 -3.38 -11.39 20.80
N TYR A 43 -3.38 -10.96 19.54
CA TYR A 43 -2.88 -9.67 19.13
C TYR A 43 -3.56 -9.19 17.85
N THR A 44 -3.47 -7.87 17.60
CA THR A 44 -3.72 -7.25 16.30
C THR A 44 -2.44 -6.62 15.77
N LEU A 45 -2.44 -6.34 14.47
CA LEU A 45 -1.39 -5.56 13.83
C LEU A 45 -2.01 -4.27 13.31
N ASP A 46 -1.75 -3.16 14.01
CA ASP A 46 -2.09 -1.83 13.51
C ASP A 46 -1.16 -1.49 12.35
N HIS A 47 -1.67 -0.74 11.36
CA HIS A 47 -0.86 -0.26 10.24
C HIS A 47 -1.36 1.10 9.72
N SER A 48 -0.46 1.89 9.15
CA SER A 48 -0.82 3.05 8.33
C SER A 48 -1.53 2.60 7.06
N SER A 49 -2.67 3.23 6.72
CA SER A 49 -3.48 2.84 5.57
C SER A 49 -3.40 3.88 4.44
N TYR A 50 -2.54 3.61 3.46
CA TYR A 50 -2.35 4.40 2.24
C TYR A 50 -2.18 3.49 1.03
N PHE A 51 -2.57 3.98 -0.13
CA PHE A 51 -2.15 3.46 -1.43
C PHE A 51 -0.89 4.21 -1.88
N TYR A 52 0.11 3.47 -2.36
CA TYR A 52 1.42 4.02 -2.76
C TYR A 52 1.59 3.85 -4.27
N PHE A 53 1.89 4.94 -4.96
CA PHE A 53 2.19 4.93 -6.39
C PHE A 53 3.69 5.04 -6.58
N LEU A 54 4.29 4.04 -7.23
CA LEU A 54 5.72 3.92 -7.42
C LEU A 54 6.07 3.95 -8.91
N LYS A 55 7.28 4.42 -9.23
CA LYS A 55 7.92 4.14 -10.52
C LYS A 55 8.39 2.69 -10.58
N PRO A 56 8.68 2.13 -11.78
CA PRO A 56 9.24 0.78 -11.92
C PRO A 56 10.54 0.55 -11.14
N ASP A 57 11.33 1.60 -10.90
CA ASP A 57 12.57 1.56 -10.11
C ASP A 57 12.34 1.58 -8.58
N GLY A 58 11.09 1.68 -8.12
CA GLY A 58 10.71 1.75 -6.72
C GLY A 58 10.69 3.16 -6.13
N THR A 59 10.93 4.22 -6.93
CA THR A 59 10.80 5.60 -6.46
C THR A 59 9.34 5.93 -6.14
N LEU A 60 9.07 6.43 -4.94
CA LEU A 60 7.73 6.88 -4.54
C LEU A 60 7.32 8.14 -5.29
N ILE A 61 6.21 8.07 -6.04
CA ILE A 61 5.61 9.21 -6.74
C ILE A 61 4.68 9.98 -5.79
N THR A 62 3.72 9.27 -5.18
CA THR A 62 2.77 9.85 -4.24
C THR A 62 2.10 8.77 -3.39
N LYS A 63 1.42 9.19 -2.32
CA LYS A 63 0.55 8.36 -1.50
C LYS A 63 -0.87 8.94 -1.45
N VAL A 64 -1.87 8.07 -1.47
CA VAL A 64 -3.29 8.44 -1.37
C VAL A 64 -3.86 7.78 -0.12
N PRO A 65 -4.51 8.52 0.79
CA PRO A 65 -5.09 7.92 1.98
C PRO A 65 -6.18 6.91 1.61
N HIS A 66 -6.32 5.86 2.40
CA HIS A 66 -7.51 5.02 2.32
C HIS A 66 -8.74 5.83 2.77
N THR A 67 -9.75 5.93 1.92
CA THR A 67 -10.94 6.75 2.15
C THR A 67 -12.23 5.94 2.00
N LEU A 68 -13.35 6.50 2.48
CA LEU A 68 -14.67 5.88 2.34
C LEU A 68 -15.14 5.77 0.87
N THR A 69 -14.59 6.60 -0.01
CA THR A 69 -14.95 6.62 -1.43
C THR A 69 -13.72 6.36 -2.31
N PRO A 70 -13.91 5.82 -3.53
CA PRO A 70 -12.81 5.60 -4.47
C PRO A 70 -12.32 6.88 -5.17
N ALA A 71 -13.01 8.01 -5.00
CA ALA A 71 -12.71 9.23 -5.76
C ALA A 71 -11.23 9.69 -5.68
N PRO A 72 -10.57 9.70 -4.50
CA PRO A 72 -9.18 10.15 -4.40
C PRO A 72 -8.19 9.26 -5.17
N ILE A 73 -8.39 7.94 -5.16
CA ILE A 73 -7.49 7.02 -5.88
C ILE A 73 -7.72 7.10 -7.40
N VAL A 74 -8.97 7.26 -7.85
CA VAL A 74 -9.30 7.45 -9.27
C VAL A 74 -8.69 8.75 -9.80
N GLU A 75 -8.76 9.83 -9.04
CA GLU A 75 -8.14 11.12 -9.39
C GLU A 75 -6.62 10.99 -9.50
N ALA A 76 -5.98 10.32 -8.54
CA ALA A 76 -4.54 10.10 -8.57
C ALA A 76 -4.10 9.28 -9.80
N ILE A 77 -4.80 8.17 -10.09
CA ILE A 77 -4.52 7.36 -11.29
C ILE A 77 -4.65 8.22 -12.54
N SER A 78 -5.77 8.94 -12.69
CA SER A 78 -6.01 9.79 -13.86
C SER A 78 -4.93 10.84 -14.06
N LYS A 79 -4.46 11.49 -13.00
CA LYS A 79 -3.38 12.49 -13.06
C LYS A 79 -2.03 11.87 -13.47
N LEU A 80 -1.76 10.65 -13.01
CA LEU A 80 -0.50 9.96 -13.30
C LEU A 80 -0.46 9.41 -14.73
N THR A 81 -1.57 8.90 -15.24
CA THR A 81 -1.63 8.28 -16.58
C THR A 81 -1.84 9.31 -17.71
N THR A 82 -2.34 10.51 -17.41
CA THR A 82 -2.49 11.59 -18.42
C THR A 82 -1.21 12.40 -18.63
N LYS A 83 -0.29 12.40 -17.66
CA LYS A 83 0.94 13.20 -17.70
C LYS A 83 2.08 12.58 -18.54
N GLU A 84 1.98 11.31 -18.91
CA GLU A 84 3.00 10.62 -19.73
C GLU A 84 2.95 11.00 -21.22
N GLY A 85 2.04 11.87 -21.66
CA GLY A 85 1.90 12.28 -23.07
C GLY A 85 2.58 13.60 -23.48
N SER A 86 3.35 14.25 -22.61
CA SER A 86 3.86 15.62 -22.88
C SER A 86 5.35 15.84 -22.62
N ASN A 87 6.19 14.83 -22.85
CA ASN A 87 7.63 15.04 -22.90
C ASN A 87 8.36 14.05 -23.80
N GLU A 88 8.14 14.16 -25.12
CA GLU A 88 9.15 13.85 -26.12
C GLU A 88 9.33 15.11 -26.98
N GLY A 89 10.50 15.74 -26.84
CA GLY A 89 11.03 16.78 -27.71
C GLY A 89 12.46 16.41 -28.09
#